data_AF-A0A923J016-F1
#
_entry.id   AF-A0A923J016-F1
#
_cell.length_a   1.000
_cell.length_b   1.000
_cell.length_c   1.000
_cell.angle_alpha   90.00
_cell.angle_beta   90.00
_cell.angle_gamma   90.00
#
_symmetry.space_group_name_H-M   'P 1'
#
loop_
_entity.id
_entity.type
_entity.pdbx_description
1 polymer ?
#
loop_
_entity_poly.entity_id
_entity_poly.type
_entity_poly.pdbx_seq_one_letter_code
_entity_poly.pdbx_strand_id
1 'polypeptide(L)'
;MNIIEDLINYTVNNYSEEEWYIFYDSLILVKKYNYLEYIKSESINKLVNILPIVKNSLTKIILIEIIVNYLCCQYDVDEEELLFDDNEKLLDKYIDALAENKININIKDIEACLKCFIDLGIEKNKIIHQLLKKLDKKIAIKILIFLIEYNDENILQQFSEIYEEVKIAQRVYYRSNIISTFILIVHPLCSKYECINCISTQYSELTNSIEDWGWNTPGATKYLIEKNIFTEKEGKILEHLGELLLKNVDLNSKEIRDLYFEFFENKDPYDVMFTLP
;
A
#
# COMPACT_ATOMS: atom_id res chain seq x y z
N MET A 1 2.29 20.34 -26.14
CA MET A 1 1.67 19.07 -26.57
C MET A 1 1.88 18.09 -25.44
N ASN A 2 0.82 17.64 -24.79
CA ASN A 2 0.92 16.79 -23.61
C ASN A 2 1.07 15.34 -24.07
N ILE A 3 2.25 14.75 -23.87
CA ILE A 3 2.59 13.37 -24.28
C ILE A 3 1.56 12.35 -23.77
N ILE A 4 0.95 12.62 -22.61
CA ILE A 4 -0.07 11.77 -22.00
C ILE A 4 -1.38 11.83 -22.80
N GLU A 5 -1.77 13.00 -23.31
CA GLU A 5 -2.98 13.14 -24.17
C GLU A 5 -2.81 12.36 -25.48
N ASP A 6 -1.63 12.46 -26.10
CA ASP A 6 -1.32 11.70 -27.32
C ASP A 6 -1.33 10.20 -27.05
N LEU A 7 -0.81 9.77 -25.90
CA LEU A 7 -0.83 8.37 -25.48
C LEU A 7 -2.25 7.87 -25.21
N ILE A 8 -3.10 8.66 -24.55
CA ILE A 8 -4.51 8.30 -24.35
C ILE A 8 -5.24 8.19 -25.68
N ASN A 9 -5.04 9.15 -26.59
CA ASN A 9 -5.63 9.13 -27.93
C ASN A 9 -5.18 7.88 -28.71
N TYR A 10 -3.87 7.58 -28.68
CA TYR A 10 -3.34 6.36 -29.28
C TYR A 10 -3.96 5.11 -28.66
N THR A 11 -4.03 5.05 -27.32
CA THR A 11 -4.58 3.91 -26.57
C THR A 11 -6.03 3.65 -26.97
N VAL A 12 -6.88 4.67 -26.95
CA VAL A 12 -8.30 4.54 -27.29
C VAL A 12 -8.52 4.16 -28.76
N ASN A 13 -7.78 4.78 -29.68
CA ASN A 13 -7.94 4.54 -31.12
C ASN A 13 -7.46 3.15 -31.56
N ASN A 14 -6.60 2.50 -30.78
CA ASN A 14 -6.05 1.18 -31.09
C ASN A 14 -6.63 0.07 -30.19
N TYR A 15 -7.75 0.32 -29.51
CA TYR A 15 -8.42 -0.74 -28.75
C TYR A 15 -8.96 -1.81 -29.70
N SER A 16 -8.50 -3.04 -29.48
CA SER A 16 -8.96 -4.26 -30.13
C SER A 16 -9.17 -5.33 -29.07
N GLU A 17 -10.26 -6.08 -29.15
CA GLU A 17 -10.47 -7.24 -28.27
C GLU A 17 -9.42 -8.33 -28.50
N GLU A 18 -8.97 -8.50 -29.76
CA GLU A 18 -7.99 -9.50 -30.15
C GLU A 18 -6.57 -9.11 -29.69
N GLU A 19 -6.28 -7.80 -29.62
CA GLU A 19 -4.98 -7.24 -29.25
C GLU A 19 -5.03 -6.48 -27.92
N TRP A 20 -5.85 -6.96 -26.97
CA TRP A 20 -6.09 -6.29 -25.68
C TRP A 20 -4.81 -6.02 -24.87
N TYR A 21 -3.74 -6.79 -25.08
CA TYR A 21 -2.45 -6.61 -24.42
C TYR A 21 -1.74 -5.32 -24.85
N ILE A 22 -1.89 -4.88 -26.11
CA ILE A 22 -1.33 -3.59 -26.59
C ILE A 22 -2.00 -2.44 -25.86
N PHE A 23 -3.32 -2.54 -25.73
CA PHE A 23 -4.11 -1.56 -25.00
C PHE A 23 -3.75 -1.56 -23.50
N TYR A 24 -3.60 -2.73 -22.89
CA TYR A 24 -3.13 -2.89 -21.51
C TYR A 24 -1.75 -2.24 -21.30
N ASP A 25 -0.77 -2.53 -22.15
CA ASP A 25 0.59 -1.98 -22.04
C ASP A 25 0.58 -0.46 -22.18
N SER A 26 -0.26 0.07 -23.08
CA SER A 26 -0.44 1.51 -23.27
C SER A 26 -1.06 2.16 -22.03
N LEU A 27 -2.06 1.53 -21.39
CA LEU A 27 -2.61 2.01 -20.11
C LEU A 27 -1.58 1.96 -18.98
N ILE A 28 -0.74 0.92 -18.91
CA ILE A 28 0.37 0.86 -17.94
C ILE A 28 1.31 2.05 -18.12
N LEU A 29 1.60 2.44 -19.37
CA LEU A 29 2.40 3.63 -19.65
C LEU A 29 1.69 4.89 -19.17
N VAL A 30 0.39 5.08 -19.48
CA VAL A 30 -0.41 6.22 -18.99
C VAL A 30 -0.35 6.30 -17.46
N LYS A 31 -0.59 5.18 -16.76
CA LYS A 31 -0.57 5.12 -15.30
C LYS A 31 0.78 5.48 -14.68
N LYS A 32 1.90 5.16 -15.35
CA LYS A 32 3.26 5.49 -14.88
C LYS A 32 3.57 6.99 -14.96
N TYR A 33 2.82 7.76 -15.75
CA TYR A 33 3.00 9.20 -15.79
C TYR A 33 2.26 9.86 -14.62
N ASN A 34 3.01 10.41 -13.67
CA ASN A 34 2.51 11.00 -12.41
C ASN A 34 1.80 12.36 -12.57
N TYR A 35 1.41 12.74 -13.78
CA TYR A 35 0.91 14.09 -14.11
C TYR A 35 -0.56 14.05 -14.53
N LEU A 36 -1.38 13.25 -13.83
CA LEU A 36 -2.81 13.10 -14.13
C LEU A 36 -3.57 14.43 -13.96
N GLU A 37 -3.11 15.31 -13.06
CA GLU A 37 -3.63 16.66 -12.84
C GLU A 37 -3.59 17.57 -14.08
N TYR A 38 -2.72 17.28 -15.06
CA TYR A 38 -2.55 18.06 -16.28
C TYR A 38 -3.25 17.46 -17.50
N ILE A 39 -4.03 16.39 -17.32
CA ILE A 39 -4.80 15.77 -18.40
C ILE A 39 -6.09 16.55 -18.59
N LYS A 40 -6.46 16.87 -19.84
CA LYS A 40 -7.78 17.44 -20.12
C LYS A 40 -8.90 16.43 -19.86
N SER A 41 -10.00 16.92 -19.30
CA SER A 41 -11.25 16.17 -19.09
C SER A 41 -11.71 15.41 -20.34
N GLU A 42 -11.60 16.01 -21.53
CA GLU A 42 -11.91 15.39 -22.82
C GLU A 42 -11.14 14.08 -23.08
N SER A 43 -9.89 13.97 -22.63
CA SER A 43 -9.08 12.76 -22.81
C SER A 43 -9.55 11.66 -21.88
N ILE A 44 -9.91 12.00 -20.64
CA ILE A 44 -10.47 11.06 -19.67
C ILE A 44 -11.85 10.58 -20.12
N ASN A 45 -12.66 11.42 -20.74
CA ASN A 45 -13.94 11.02 -21.32
C ASN A 45 -13.81 9.91 -22.35
N LYS A 46 -12.72 9.89 -23.11
CA LYS A 46 -12.45 8.80 -24.05
C LYS A 46 -12.20 7.48 -23.32
N LEU A 47 -11.48 7.51 -22.19
CA LEU A 47 -11.25 6.35 -21.32
C LEU A 47 -12.55 5.88 -20.64
N VAL A 48 -13.38 6.82 -20.17
CA VAL A 48 -14.71 6.54 -19.61
C VAL A 48 -15.59 5.84 -20.64
N ASN A 49 -15.62 6.33 -21.88
CA ASN A 49 -16.43 5.78 -22.96
C ASN A 49 -15.98 4.39 -23.42
N ILE A 50 -14.70 4.05 -23.24
CA ILE A 50 -14.17 2.73 -23.60
C ILE A 50 -14.39 1.68 -22.50
N LEU A 51 -14.53 2.10 -21.24
CA LEU A 51 -14.70 1.20 -20.10
C LEU A 51 -15.82 0.15 -20.27
N PRO A 52 -17.01 0.46 -20.81
CA PRO A 52 -18.07 -0.53 -21.00
C PRO A 52 -17.74 -1.62 -22.03
N ILE A 53 -16.86 -1.34 -23.00
CA ILE A 53 -16.53 -2.29 -24.08
C ILE A 53 -15.29 -3.14 -23.75
N VAL A 54 -14.43 -2.69 -22.84
CA VAL A 54 -13.29 -3.49 -22.39
C VAL A 54 -13.79 -4.75 -21.71
N LYS A 55 -13.49 -5.94 -22.24
CA LYS A 55 -13.89 -7.23 -21.64
C LYS A 55 -12.90 -7.76 -20.61
N ASN A 56 -11.60 -7.63 -20.89
CA ASN A 56 -10.54 -8.14 -20.03
C ASN A 56 -10.54 -7.43 -18.68
N SER A 57 -10.65 -8.18 -17.57
CA SER A 57 -10.78 -7.60 -16.25
C SER A 57 -9.48 -6.95 -15.72
N LEU A 58 -8.31 -7.40 -16.15
CA LEU A 58 -7.04 -6.79 -15.76
C LEU A 58 -6.90 -5.40 -16.39
N THR A 59 -7.27 -5.30 -17.67
CA THR A 59 -7.38 -4.02 -18.37
C THR A 59 -8.43 -3.11 -17.72
N LYS A 60 -9.61 -3.64 -17.35
CA LYS A 60 -10.64 -2.86 -16.64
C LYS A 60 -10.11 -2.28 -15.33
N ILE A 61 -9.39 -3.08 -14.54
CA ILE A 61 -8.80 -2.65 -13.26
C ILE A 61 -7.94 -1.39 -13.48
N ILE A 62 -6.97 -1.45 -14.39
CA ILE A 62 -6.08 -0.31 -14.65
C ILE A 62 -6.82 0.89 -15.21
N LEU A 63 -7.78 0.65 -16.12
CA LEU A 63 -8.57 1.72 -16.70
C LEU A 63 -9.37 2.47 -15.64
N ILE A 64 -9.99 1.74 -14.71
CA ILE A 64 -10.72 2.33 -13.58
C ILE A 64 -9.75 3.08 -12.65
N GLU A 65 -8.58 2.51 -12.34
CA GLU A 65 -7.57 3.19 -11.52
C GLU A 65 -7.13 4.53 -12.11
N ILE A 66 -6.91 4.60 -13.43
CA ILE A 66 -6.56 5.86 -14.10
C ILE A 66 -7.71 6.87 -14.01
N ILE A 67 -8.95 6.45 -14.28
CA ILE A 67 -10.13 7.30 -14.22
C ILE A 67 -10.34 7.85 -12.80
N VAL A 68 -10.32 6.98 -11.79
CA VAL A 68 -10.57 7.34 -10.39
C VAL A 68 -9.48 8.26 -9.85
N ASN A 69 -8.21 7.96 -10.13
CA ASN A 69 -7.10 8.82 -9.71
C ASN A 69 -7.20 10.22 -10.34
N TYR A 70 -7.58 10.31 -11.63
CA TYR A 70 -7.83 11.61 -12.26
C TYR A 70 -8.96 12.37 -11.56
N LEU A 71 -10.11 11.73 -11.35
CA LEU A 71 -11.27 12.37 -10.72
C LEU A 71 -10.91 12.88 -9.31
N CYS A 72 -10.15 12.09 -8.55
CA CYS A 72 -9.68 12.47 -7.23
C CYS A 72 -8.75 13.70 -7.26
N CYS A 73 -7.88 13.83 -8.27
CA CYS A 73 -7.01 15.00 -8.42
C CYS A 73 -7.78 16.28 -8.79
N GLN A 74 -8.91 16.16 -9.51
CA GLN A 74 -9.71 17.31 -9.94
C GLN A 74 -10.75 17.74 -8.91
N TYR A 75 -10.96 16.97 -7.84
CA TYR A 75 -12.02 17.18 -6.86
C TYR A 75 -11.91 18.53 -6.09
N ASP A 76 -10.69 19.07 -5.95
CA ASP A 76 -10.43 20.36 -5.29
C ASP A 76 -10.43 21.57 -6.25
N VAL A 77 -10.55 21.33 -7.55
CA VAL A 77 -10.66 22.40 -8.55
C VAL A 77 -12.15 22.68 -8.70
N ASP A 78 -12.60 23.93 -8.56
CA ASP A 78 -14.00 24.39 -8.70
C ASP A 78 -14.60 24.15 -10.13
N GLU A 79 -14.21 23.09 -10.83
CA GLU A 79 -14.78 22.62 -12.08
C GLU A 79 -15.97 21.69 -11.77
N GLU A 80 -17.17 22.28 -11.78
CA GLU A 80 -18.48 21.64 -11.65
C GLU A 80 -18.80 20.53 -12.69
N GLU A 81 -17.85 20.09 -13.52
CA GLU A 81 -18.03 19.02 -14.52
C GLU A 81 -17.27 17.73 -14.13
N LEU A 82 -17.65 17.08 -13.03
CA LEU A 82 -17.20 15.71 -12.78
C LEU A 82 -18.06 14.72 -13.57
N LEU A 83 -17.45 14.21 -14.64
CA LEU A 83 -17.97 13.40 -15.76
C LEU A 83 -18.42 11.96 -15.43
N PHE A 84 -18.66 11.62 -14.17
CA PHE A 84 -19.15 10.29 -13.79
C PHE A 84 -20.20 10.41 -12.67
N ASP A 85 -21.47 10.51 -13.06
CA ASP A 85 -22.62 10.67 -12.15
C ASP A 85 -22.81 9.53 -11.12
N ASP A 86 -21.99 8.48 -11.16
CA ASP A 86 -22.17 7.30 -10.33
C ASP A 86 -20.84 6.61 -9.95
N ASN A 87 -20.13 7.22 -9.01
CA ASN A 87 -18.93 6.63 -8.39
C ASN A 87 -19.20 5.24 -7.79
N GLU A 88 -20.44 4.97 -7.36
CA GLU A 88 -20.81 3.66 -6.80
C GLU A 88 -20.82 2.57 -7.87
N LYS A 89 -21.40 2.84 -9.05
CA LYS A 89 -21.32 1.92 -10.19
C LYS A 89 -19.89 1.68 -10.65
N LEU A 90 -19.03 2.71 -10.57
CA LEU A 90 -17.62 2.56 -10.94
C LEU A 90 -16.88 1.67 -9.93
N LEU A 91 -17.15 1.84 -8.62
CA LEU A 91 -16.66 0.96 -7.58
C LEU A 91 -17.16 -0.48 -7.79
N ASP A 92 -18.45 -0.68 -8.06
CA ASP A 92 -19.02 -2.01 -8.29
C ASP A 92 -18.27 -2.76 -9.39
N LYS A 93 -18.04 -2.08 -10.53
CA LYS A 93 -17.24 -2.60 -11.66
C LYS A 93 -15.80 -2.90 -11.28
N TYR A 94 -15.20 -2.07 -10.44
CA TYR A 94 -13.84 -2.28 -9.94
C TYR A 94 -13.75 -3.54 -9.11
N ILE A 95 -14.63 -3.70 -8.12
CA ILE A 95 -14.65 -4.87 -7.25
C ILE A 95 -14.98 -6.14 -8.04
N ASP A 96 -15.89 -6.09 -9.03
CA ASP A 96 -16.16 -7.23 -9.92
C ASP A 96 -14.92 -7.63 -10.72
N ALA A 97 -14.22 -6.66 -11.30
CA ALA A 97 -12.99 -6.93 -12.06
C ALA A 97 -11.88 -7.51 -11.17
N LEU A 98 -11.76 -7.06 -9.91
CA LEU A 98 -10.85 -7.63 -8.91
C LEU A 98 -11.21 -9.08 -8.57
N ALA A 99 -12.50 -9.39 -8.43
CA ALA A 99 -12.98 -10.73 -8.12
C ALA A 99 -12.64 -11.74 -9.23
N GLU A 100 -12.68 -11.30 -10.49
CA GLU A 100 -12.33 -12.09 -11.66
C GLU A 100 -10.82 -12.38 -11.78
N ASN A 101 -9.94 -11.50 -11.30
CA ASN A 101 -8.47 -11.58 -11.50
C ASN A 101 -7.66 -11.87 -10.23
N LYS A 102 -7.86 -13.02 -9.59
CA LYS A 102 -7.21 -13.33 -8.29
C LYS A 102 -5.68 -13.43 -8.29
N ILE A 103 -5.02 -13.58 -9.44
CA ILE A 103 -3.61 -14.02 -9.53
C ILE A 103 -2.63 -12.84 -9.69
N ASN A 104 -3.05 -11.70 -10.24
CA ASN A 104 -2.14 -10.63 -10.67
C ASN A 104 -2.51 -9.26 -10.08
N ILE A 105 -2.86 -9.26 -8.80
CA ILE A 105 -3.35 -8.07 -8.10
C ILE A 105 -2.20 -7.35 -7.40
N ASN A 106 -2.00 -6.07 -7.73
CA ASN A 106 -1.13 -5.18 -6.97
C ASN A 106 -1.92 -4.51 -5.83
N ILE A 107 -1.63 -4.89 -4.58
CA ILE A 107 -2.37 -4.39 -3.41
C ILE A 107 -2.18 -2.88 -3.21
N LYS A 108 -0.99 -2.33 -3.51
CA LYS A 108 -0.73 -0.88 -3.35
C LYS A 108 -1.57 -0.04 -4.30
N ASP A 109 -1.73 -0.53 -5.53
CA ASP A 109 -2.54 0.15 -6.56
C ASP A 109 -4.03 0.13 -6.19
N ILE A 110 -4.51 -1.00 -5.66
CA ILE A 110 -5.88 -1.10 -5.14
C ILE A 110 -6.09 -0.17 -3.97
N GLU A 111 -5.18 -0.18 -3.00
CA GLU A 111 -5.28 0.67 -1.83
C GLU A 111 -5.40 2.14 -2.23
N ALA A 112 -4.53 2.60 -3.14
CA ALA A 112 -4.56 3.97 -3.65
C ALA A 112 -5.90 4.27 -4.34
N CYS A 113 -6.37 3.38 -5.22
CA CYS A 113 -7.64 3.55 -5.92
C CYS A 113 -8.84 3.59 -4.96
N LEU A 114 -8.87 2.71 -3.96
CA LEU A 114 -9.94 2.69 -2.95
C LEU A 114 -9.90 3.91 -2.03
N LYS A 115 -8.73 4.46 -1.73
CA LYS A 115 -8.59 5.75 -1.04
C LYS A 115 -9.18 6.89 -1.88
N CYS A 116 -8.86 6.94 -3.17
CA CYS A 116 -9.47 7.90 -4.08
C CYS A 116 -11.01 7.76 -4.16
N PHE A 117 -11.56 6.54 -4.12
CA PHE A 117 -13.02 6.36 -4.01
C PHE A 117 -13.58 6.96 -2.71
N ILE A 118 -12.86 6.85 -1.59
CA ILE A 118 -13.27 7.46 -0.32
C ILE A 118 -13.25 8.99 -0.44
N ASP A 119 -12.21 9.56 -1.03
CA ASP A 119 -12.07 11.00 -1.25
C ASP A 119 -13.18 11.53 -2.18
N LEU A 120 -13.60 10.71 -3.15
CA LEU A 120 -14.74 10.96 -4.03
C LEU A 120 -16.12 10.72 -3.37
N GLY A 121 -16.16 10.57 -2.04
CA GLY A 121 -17.38 10.52 -1.23
C GLY A 121 -17.97 9.12 -0.99
N ILE A 122 -17.29 8.05 -1.40
CA ILE A 122 -17.77 6.69 -1.08
C ILE A 122 -17.46 6.34 0.38
N GLU A 123 -18.48 5.96 1.14
CA GLU A 123 -18.30 5.52 2.51
C GLU A 123 -17.39 4.27 2.62
N LYS A 124 -16.39 4.35 3.49
CA LYS A 124 -15.45 3.25 3.77
C LYS A 124 -16.17 1.94 4.14
N ASN A 125 -17.27 2.00 4.92
CA ASN A 125 -18.10 0.84 5.26
C ASN A 125 -18.64 0.11 4.03
N LYS A 126 -19.05 0.86 3.01
CA LYS A 126 -19.57 0.31 1.77
C LYS A 126 -18.48 -0.43 1.00
N ILE A 127 -17.29 0.14 0.91
CA ILE A 127 -16.12 -0.50 0.28
C ILE A 127 -15.80 -1.83 1.00
N ILE A 128 -15.71 -1.82 2.32
CA ILE A 128 -15.43 -3.03 3.12
C ILE A 128 -16.49 -4.10 2.84
N HIS A 129 -17.77 -3.73 2.90
CA HIS A 129 -18.86 -4.66 2.64
C HIS A 129 -18.76 -5.29 1.24
N GLN A 130 -18.44 -4.51 0.21
CA GLN A 130 -18.27 -5.04 -1.14
C GLN A 130 -17.05 -5.98 -1.27
N LEU A 131 -15.91 -5.61 -0.68
CA LEU A 131 -14.70 -6.44 -0.67
C LEU A 131 -14.99 -7.80 -0.06
N LEU A 132 -15.65 -7.83 1.10
CA LEU A 132 -15.99 -9.08 1.80
C LEU A 132 -17.04 -9.91 1.08
N LYS A 133 -17.97 -9.27 0.38
CA LYS A 133 -19.04 -9.95 -0.36
C LYS A 133 -18.53 -10.60 -1.64
N LYS A 134 -17.60 -9.95 -2.35
CA LYS A 134 -17.20 -10.35 -3.72
C LYS A 134 -15.82 -11.01 -3.80
N LEU A 135 -14.89 -10.67 -2.92
CA LEU A 135 -13.52 -11.19 -2.98
C LEU A 135 -13.32 -12.43 -2.10
N ASP A 136 -12.27 -13.18 -2.41
CA ASP A 136 -11.77 -14.19 -1.50
C ASP A 136 -11.32 -13.53 -0.18
N LYS A 137 -11.64 -14.16 0.95
CA LYS A 137 -11.35 -13.64 2.30
C LYS A 137 -9.89 -13.23 2.46
N LYS A 138 -8.94 -14.02 1.94
CA LYS A 138 -7.50 -13.73 2.05
C LYS A 138 -7.11 -12.47 1.27
N ILE A 139 -7.72 -12.25 0.11
CA ILE A 139 -7.47 -11.05 -0.71
C ILE A 139 -8.11 -9.83 -0.03
N ALA A 140 -9.35 -9.96 0.45
CA ALA A 140 -10.02 -8.88 1.18
C ALA A 140 -9.21 -8.45 2.41
N ILE A 141 -8.76 -9.40 3.25
CA ILE A 141 -7.90 -9.10 4.40
C ILE A 141 -6.62 -8.36 3.97
N LYS A 142 -5.95 -8.81 2.90
CA LYS A 142 -4.74 -8.13 2.40
C LYS A 142 -5.01 -6.67 2.04
N ILE A 143 -6.13 -6.37 1.39
CA ILE A 143 -6.51 -4.98 1.04
C ILE A 143 -6.83 -4.20 2.32
N LEU A 144 -7.59 -4.80 3.23
CA LEU A 144 -8.03 -4.15 4.47
C LEU A 144 -6.89 -3.82 5.43
N ILE A 145 -5.79 -4.58 5.42
CA ILE A 145 -4.59 -4.26 6.22
C ILE A 145 -4.12 -2.84 5.95
N PHE A 146 -4.20 -2.36 4.70
CA PHE A 146 -3.72 -1.05 4.28
C PHE A 146 -4.81 0.01 4.15
N LEU A 147 -6.05 -0.41 3.85
CA LEU A 147 -7.17 0.52 3.72
C LEU A 147 -7.68 1.03 5.08
N ILE A 148 -7.60 0.20 6.12
CA ILE A 148 -8.13 0.49 7.45
C ILE A 148 -7.01 1.12 8.28
N GLU A 149 -7.19 2.39 8.62
CA GLU A 149 -6.29 3.08 9.52
C GLU A 149 -6.58 2.69 10.97
N TYR A 150 -5.62 3.00 11.85
CA TYR A 150 -5.76 2.72 13.27
C TYR A 150 -7.01 3.34 13.90
N ASN A 151 -7.42 4.54 13.44
CA ASN A 151 -8.60 5.24 13.95
C ASN A 151 -9.94 4.69 13.43
N ASP A 152 -9.91 3.76 12.46
CA ASP A 152 -11.11 3.15 11.88
C ASP A 152 -11.61 1.92 12.68
N GLU A 153 -11.16 1.71 13.92
CA GLU A 153 -11.54 0.53 14.72
C GLU A 153 -13.07 0.34 14.82
N ASN A 154 -13.83 1.41 14.99
CA ASN A 154 -15.29 1.37 15.08
C ASN A 154 -15.97 0.92 13.78
N ILE A 155 -15.36 1.21 12.63
CA ILE A 155 -15.83 0.77 11.32
C ILE A 155 -15.63 -0.74 11.19
N LEU A 156 -14.42 -1.20 11.49
CA LEU A 156 -14.08 -2.63 11.35
C LEU A 156 -14.84 -3.51 12.34
N GLN A 157 -15.17 -3.00 13.54
CA GLN A 157 -15.98 -3.73 14.54
C GLN A 157 -17.37 -4.13 14.03
N GLN A 158 -17.92 -3.41 13.04
CA GLN A 158 -19.19 -3.77 12.41
C GLN A 158 -19.09 -5.06 11.59
N PHE A 159 -17.86 -5.49 11.26
CA PHE A 159 -17.54 -6.70 10.51
C PHE A 159 -16.85 -7.73 11.43
N SER A 160 -17.55 -8.15 12.48
CA SER A 160 -17.01 -9.02 13.55
C SER A 160 -16.37 -10.32 13.04
N GLU A 161 -16.83 -10.86 11.91
CA GLU A 161 -16.31 -12.10 11.29
C GLU A 161 -14.86 -12.00 10.81
N ILE A 162 -14.37 -10.79 10.53
CA ILE A 162 -13.02 -10.55 10.00
C ILE A 162 -12.19 -9.57 10.83
N TYR A 163 -12.82 -8.87 11.78
CA TYR A 163 -12.19 -7.87 12.63
C TYR A 163 -10.88 -8.36 13.26
N GLU A 164 -10.93 -9.46 13.99
CA GLU A 164 -9.76 -10.00 14.69
C GLU A 164 -8.65 -10.43 13.71
N GLU A 165 -9.00 -11.03 12.58
CA GLU A 165 -8.02 -11.46 11.58
C GLU A 165 -7.29 -10.28 10.94
N VAL A 166 -8.02 -9.21 10.60
CA VAL A 166 -7.41 -7.99 10.07
C VAL A 166 -6.52 -7.33 11.12
N LYS A 167 -6.96 -7.23 12.39
CA LYS A 167 -6.16 -6.62 13.47
C LYS A 167 -4.91 -7.42 13.79
N ILE A 168 -4.99 -8.75 13.81
CA ILE A 168 -3.82 -9.63 13.95
C ILE A 168 -2.87 -9.41 12.78
N ALA A 169 -3.38 -9.44 11.55
CA ALA A 169 -2.56 -9.28 10.36
C ALA A 169 -1.88 -7.90 10.28
N GLN A 170 -2.56 -6.82 10.68
CA GLN A 170 -1.98 -5.49 10.80
C GLN A 170 -0.83 -5.46 11.80
N ARG A 171 -1.03 -6.00 13.01
CA ARG A 171 0.03 -6.03 14.04
C ARG A 171 1.24 -6.84 13.57
N VAL A 172 1.00 -8.00 12.94
CA VAL A 172 2.07 -8.81 12.36
C VAL A 172 2.79 -8.05 11.24
N TYR A 173 2.06 -7.35 10.37
CA TYR A 173 2.64 -6.52 9.32
C TYR A 173 3.54 -5.42 9.89
N TYR A 174 3.07 -4.66 10.88
CA TYR A 174 3.87 -3.65 11.58
C TYR A 174 5.11 -4.25 12.22
N ARG A 175 4.94 -5.34 12.98
CA ARG A 175 6.05 -6.03 13.65
C ARG A 175 7.11 -6.49 12.65
N SER A 176 6.70 -7.18 11.58
CA SER A 176 7.60 -7.65 10.53
C SER A 176 8.34 -6.50 9.87
N ASN A 177 7.67 -5.40 9.53
CA ASN A 177 8.35 -4.25 8.90
C ASN A 177 9.39 -3.62 9.81
N ILE A 178 9.05 -3.39 11.08
CA ILE A 178 9.95 -2.78 12.05
C ILE A 178 11.16 -3.68 12.30
N ILE A 179 10.94 -4.99 12.46
CA ILE A 179 12.04 -5.95 12.66
C ILE A 179 12.90 -6.09 11.40
N SER A 180 12.32 -6.11 10.19
CA SER A 180 13.09 -6.11 8.95
C SER A 180 14.04 -4.93 8.87
N THR A 181 13.55 -3.72 9.19
CA THR A 181 14.36 -2.51 9.24
C THR A 181 15.42 -2.58 10.34
N PHE A 182 15.05 -3.06 11.53
CA PHE A 182 15.98 -3.28 12.62
C PHE A 182 17.15 -4.18 12.19
N ILE A 183 16.86 -5.33 11.57
CA ILE A 183 17.85 -6.28 11.05
C ILE A 183 18.74 -5.61 10.00
N LEU A 184 18.18 -4.81 9.09
CA LEU A 184 18.95 -4.07 8.09
C LEU A 184 20.03 -3.20 8.74
N ILE A 185 19.70 -2.55 9.86
CA ILE A 185 20.59 -1.66 10.60
C ILE A 185 21.61 -2.44 11.45
N VAL A 186 21.16 -3.41 12.25
CA VAL A 186 22.02 -4.04 13.28
C VAL A 186 22.82 -5.25 12.79
N HIS A 187 22.38 -5.90 11.70
CA HIS A 187 23.05 -7.11 11.22
C HIS A 187 24.17 -6.78 10.24
N PRO A 188 25.43 -7.15 10.51
CA PRO A 188 26.60 -6.66 9.78
C PRO A 188 26.62 -7.06 8.30
N LEU A 189 26.03 -8.22 7.94
CA LEU A 189 25.93 -8.62 6.54
C LEU A 189 24.79 -7.87 5.82
N CYS A 190 23.71 -7.51 6.52
CA CYS A 190 22.58 -6.83 5.90
C CYS A 190 22.95 -5.38 5.57
N SER A 191 23.63 -4.69 6.49
CA SER A 191 24.19 -3.35 6.22
C SER A 191 25.28 -3.40 5.14
N LYS A 192 26.24 -4.33 5.22
CA LYS A 192 27.32 -4.44 4.22
C LYS A 192 26.83 -4.64 2.78
N TYR A 193 25.74 -5.39 2.62
CA TYR A 193 25.18 -5.74 1.31
C TYR A 193 23.88 -5.00 1.01
N GLU A 194 23.60 -3.88 1.67
CA GLU A 194 22.35 -3.12 1.51
C GLU A 194 22.00 -2.84 0.04
N CYS A 195 23.00 -2.52 -0.78
CA CYS A 195 22.85 -2.12 -2.18
C CYS A 195 22.43 -3.28 -3.11
N ILE A 196 22.50 -4.51 -2.63
CA ILE A 196 22.04 -5.72 -3.32
C ILE A 196 21.12 -6.58 -2.44
N ASN A 197 20.62 -6.03 -1.33
CA ASN A 197 19.85 -6.78 -0.35
C ASN A 197 18.46 -7.10 -0.91
N CYS A 198 17.98 -8.32 -0.63
CA CYS A 198 16.64 -8.79 -1.00
C CYS A 198 15.63 -8.68 0.14
N ILE A 199 16.03 -8.16 1.31
CA ILE A 199 15.13 -7.92 2.43
C ILE A 199 14.31 -6.66 2.12
N SER A 200 13.02 -6.86 1.86
CA SER A 200 12.07 -5.75 1.77
C SER A 200 11.96 -5.07 3.14
N THR A 201 12.37 -3.81 3.23
CA THR A 201 12.12 -2.96 4.39
C THR A 201 11.11 -1.87 4.04
N GLN A 202 10.69 -1.09 5.03
CA GLN A 202 9.83 0.07 4.78
C GLN A 202 10.58 1.21 4.06
N TYR A 203 11.91 1.16 4.01
CA TYR A 203 12.76 2.14 3.36
C TYR A 203 13.47 1.56 2.13
N SER A 204 13.71 2.42 1.13
CA SER A 204 14.46 2.06 -0.07
C SER A 204 15.97 1.91 0.18
N GLU A 205 16.49 2.60 1.20
CA GLU A 205 17.91 2.71 1.50
C GLU A 205 18.15 2.67 3.02
N LEU A 206 19.31 2.17 3.46
CA LEU A 206 19.68 2.11 4.88
C LEU A 206 19.76 3.51 5.50
N THR A 207 20.31 4.48 4.77
CA THR A 207 20.40 5.88 5.20
C THR A 207 19.04 6.43 5.62
N ASN A 208 18.03 6.27 4.77
CA ASN A 208 16.65 6.66 5.08
C ASN A 208 16.12 5.96 6.33
N SER A 209 16.46 4.68 6.52
CA SER A 209 16.02 3.93 7.69
C SER A 209 16.65 4.38 9.01
N ILE A 210 17.87 4.93 8.95
CA ILE A 210 18.57 5.49 10.10
C ILE A 210 18.00 6.87 10.43
N GLU A 211 17.83 7.71 9.42
CA GLU A 211 17.35 9.08 9.58
C GLU A 211 15.91 9.13 10.09
N ASP A 212 15.06 8.21 9.63
CA ASP A 212 13.64 8.13 10.00
C ASP A 212 13.37 7.08 11.10
N TRP A 213 14.38 6.67 11.86
CA TRP A 213 14.18 5.75 12.99
C TRP A 213 13.32 6.40 14.08
N GLY A 214 12.01 6.14 14.03
CA GLY A 214 11.01 6.80 14.85
C GLY A 214 11.07 6.52 16.36
N TRP A 215 11.95 5.61 16.82
CA TRP A 215 12.11 5.25 18.23
C TRP A 215 13.42 5.79 18.80
N ASN A 216 13.74 7.04 18.48
CA ASN A 216 14.96 7.71 18.93
C ASN A 216 14.81 8.44 20.26
N THR A 217 13.65 8.36 20.92
CA THR A 217 13.37 9.00 22.21
C THR A 217 12.80 8.01 23.24
N PRO A 218 13.09 8.23 24.54
CA PRO A 218 12.54 7.38 25.60
C PRO A 218 11.01 7.35 25.60
N GLY A 219 10.44 6.14 25.64
CA GLY A 219 9.00 5.91 25.64
C GLY A 219 8.32 5.99 24.27
N ALA A 220 9.07 6.22 23.18
CA ALA A 220 8.54 6.23 21.82
C ALA A 220 7.91 4.88 21.41
N THR A 221 8.32 3.77 22.03
CA THR A 221 7.78 2.43 21.76
C THR A 221 6.54 2.08 22.59
N LYS A 222 6.10 2.96 23.50
CA LYS A 222 5.00 2.68 24.43
C LYS A 222 3.72 2.24 23.71
N TYR A 223 3.36 2.90 22.61
CA TYR A 223 2.15 2.55 21.86
C TYR A 223 2.24 1.14 21.23
N LEU A 224 3.43 0.72 20.80
CA LEU A 224 3.66 -0.60 20.21
C LEU A 224 3.50 -1.71 21.26
N ILE A 225 3.95 -1.44 22.48
CA ILE A 225 3.81 -2.34 23.63
C ILE A 225 2.35 -2.44 24.04
N GLU A 226 1.67 -1.30 24.21
CA GLU A 226 0.24 -1.25 24.56
C GLU A 226 -0.65 -1.97 23.53
N LYS A 227 -0.18 -2.07 22.28
CA LYS A 227 -0.87 -2.78 21.20
C LYS A 227 -0.50 -4.24 21.04
N ASN A 228 0.35 -4.77 21.92
CA ASN A 228 0.89 -6.13 21.84
C ASN A 228 1.53 -6.39 20.47
N ILE A 229 2.28 -5.42 19.96
CA ILE A 229 3.12 -5.57 18.76
C ILE A 229 4.53 -5.98 19.18
N PHE A 230 5.03 -5.42 20.29
CA PHE A 230 6.32 -5.74 20.88
C PHE A 230 6.21 -5.95 22.38
N THR A 231 7.10 -6.75 22.94
CA THR A 231 7.27 -6.85 24.39
C THR A 231 7.95 -5.60 24.93
N GLU A 232 7.87 -5.36 26.26
CA GLU A 232 8.62 -4.27 26.90
C GLU A 232 10.13 -4.35 26.66
N LYS A 233 10.67 -5.57 26.60
CA LYS A 233 12.09 -5.80 26.34
C LYS A 233 12.46 -5.37 24.92
N GLU A 234 11.70 -5.84 23.92
CA GLU A 234 11.92 -5.49 22.52
C GLU A 234 11.79 -3.97 22.31
N GLY A 235 10.78 -3.33 22.90
CA GLY A 235 10.61 -1.88 22.83
C GLY A 235 11.84 -1.11 23.37
N LYS A 236 12.38 -1.52 24.52
CA LYS A 236 13.60 -0.91 25.07
C LYS A 236 14.81 -1.07 24.15
N ILE A 237 14.94 -2.21 23.46
CA ILE A 237 16.03 -2.43 22.50
C ILE A 237 15.87 -1.53 21.27
N LEU A 238 14.65 -1.36 20.75
CA LEU A 238 14.38 -0.44 19.63
C LEU A 238 14.69 1.02 20.01
N GLU A 239 14.36 1.43 21.24
CA GLU A 239 14.72 2.75 21.79
C GLU A 239 16.23 2.90 21.94
N HIS A 240 16.91 1.87 22.45
CA HIS A 240 18.36 1.89 22.58
C HIS A 240 19.06 2.02 21.23
N LEU A 241 18.60 1.30 20.20
CA LEU A 241 19.10 1.50 18.83
C LEU A 241 18.96 2.98 18.43
N GLY A 242 17.79 3.58 18.64
CA GLY A 242 17.55 4.98 18.29
C GLY A 242 18.48 5.95 19.02
N GLU A 243 18.78 5.72 20.30
CA GLU A 243 19.77 6.50 21.05
C GLU A 243 21.18 6.40 20.47
N LEU A 244 21.59 5.21 20.01
CA LEU A 244 22.91 4.99 19.40
C LEU A 244 23.00 5.67 18.03
N LEU A 245 21.93 5.61 17.23
CA LEU A 245 21.85 6.29 15.93
C LEU A 245 21.96 7.81 16.11
N LEU A 246 21.25 8.41 17.07
CA LEU A 246 21.36 9.86 17.37
C LEU A 246 22.77 10.30 17.77
N LYS A 247 23.51 9.41 18.44
CA LYS A 247 24.90 9.65 18.84
C LYS A 247 25.90 9.41 17.72
N ASN A 248 25.44 9.03 16.51
CA ASN A 248 26.27 8.64 15.38
C ASN A 248 27.27 7.53 15.74
N VAL A 249 26.83 6.56 16.54
CA VAL A 249 27.64 5.38 16.84
C VAL A 249 27.86 4.58 15.56
N ASP A 250 29.08 4.11 15.35
CA ASP A 250 29.41 3.28 14.18
C ASP A 250 28.50 2.04 14.13
N LEU A 251 27.81 1.84 13.01
CA LEU A 251 26.94 0.68 12.78
C LEU A 251 27.70 -0.65 12.85
N ASN A 252 29.01 -0.62 12.64
CA ASN A 252 29.89 -1.78 12.80
C ASN A 252 30.40 -1.99 14.23
N SER A 253 30.06 -1.08 15.15
CA SER A 253 30.45 -1.20 16.55
C SER A 253 29.88 -2.45 17.20
N LYS A 254 30.56 -2.91 18.24
CA LYS A 254 30.07 -4.05 19.04
C LYS A 254 28.71 -3.73 19.68
N GLU A 255 28.52 -2.50 20.14
CA GLU A 255 27.29 -2.05 20.80
C GLU A 255 26.05 -2.21 19.90
N ILE A 256 26.15 -1.80 18.63
CA ILE A 256 25.07 -2.00 17.64
C ILE A 256 24.84 -3.49 17.36
N ARG A 257 25.91 -4.29 17.25
CA ARG A 257 25.80 -5.73 16.96
C ARG A 257 25.20 -6.52 18.11
N ASP A 258 25.53 -6.16 19.35
CA ASP A 258 25.04 -6.82 20.54
C ASP A 258 23.50 -6.71 20.62
N LEU A 259 22.91 -5.63 20.09
CA LEU A 259 21.45 -5.48 20.00
C LEU A 259 20.76 -6.58 19.20
N TYR A 260 21.39 -7.10 18.15
CA TYR A 260 20.84 -8.23 17.40
C TYR A 260 20.67 -9.45 18.32
N PHE A 261 21.71 -9.81 19.06
CA PHE A 261 21.69 -10.97 19.95
C PHE A 261 20.74 -10.76 21.13
N GLU A 262 20.71 -9.56 21.68
CA GLU A 262 19.77 -9.19 22.75
C GLU A 262 18.32 -9.27 22.29
N PHE A 263 18.02 -8.85 21.06
CA PHE A 263 16.66 -8.86 20.52
C PHE A 263 16.16 -10.28 20.26
N PHE A 264 16.96 -11.11 19.58
CA PHE A 264 16.51 -12.42 19.12
C PHE A 264 16.75 -13.57 20.12
N GLU A 265 17.69 -13.45 21.06
CA GLU A 265 17.98 -14.49 22.08
C GLU A 265 18.19 -15.91 21.49
N ASN A 266 18.82 -16.01 20.32
CA ASN A 266 19.01 -17.26 19.55
C ASN A 266 17.72 -17.85 18.91
N LYS A 267 16.60 -17.13 18.90
CA LYS A 267 15.42 -17.48 18.10
C LYS A 267 15.67 -17.16 16.63
N ASP A 268 14.97 -17.87 15.74
CA ASP A 268 14.96 -17.53 14.32
C ASP A 268 14.31 -16.13 14.13
N PRO A 269 14.98 -15.17 13.48
CA PRO A 269 14.39 -13.86 13.19
C PRO A 269 13.04 -13.94 12.47
N TYR A 270 12.83 -14.92 11.58
CA TYR A 270 11.55 -15.10 10.90
C TYR A 270 10.44 -15.50 11.86
N ASP A 271 10.72 -16.41 12.79
CA ASP A 271 9.74 -16.80 13.82
C ASP A 271 9.38 -15.59 14.68
N VAL A 272 10.37 -14.77 15.05
CA VAL A 272 10.16 -13.56 15.86
C VAL A 272 9.36 -12.50 15.09
N MET A 273 9.60 -12.32 13.79
CA MET A 273 8.87 -11.37 12.93
C MET A 273 7.38 -11.68 12.85
N PHE A 274 7.04 -12.96 12.63
CA PHE A 274 5.67 -13.38 12.36
C PHE A 274 4.90 -13.84 13.61
N THR A 275 5.50 -13.75 14.80
CA THR A 275 4.87 -14.09 16.08
C THR A 275 4.65 -12.85 16.92
N LEU A 276 3.40 -12.57 17.27
CA LEU A 276 3.06 -11.51 18.22
C LEU A 276 3.43 -11.92 19.67
N PRO A 277 3.76 -10.95 20.54
CA PRO A 277 3.97 -11.16 21.97
C PRO A 277 2.86 -11.92 22.70
#